data_AF-A0A7L5YS99-F1
#
_entry.id   AF-A0A7L5YS99-F1
#
_cell.length_a   1.000
_cell.length_b   1.000
_cell.length_c   1.000
_cell.angle_alpha   90.00
_cell.angle_beta   90.00
_cell.angle_gamma   90.00
#
_symmetry.space_group_name_H-M   'P 1'
#
loop_
_entity.id
_entity.type
_entity.pdbx_description
1 polymer ?
#
loop_
_entity_poly.entity_id
_entity_poly.type
_entity_poly.pdbx_seq_one_letter_code
_entity_poly.pdbx_strand_id
1 'polypeptide(L)'
;MISIPHPVDSWRRSALGEAATLKYIDQVDALEVFNARCLVSDDNDSAKALAKRYGKLMTAGSDAHTADEVGNGYLLLPPFADNAASFREPGAGAAGGATERAVGAFSQHLGQGAQYQAAQLRASCAVRRPKRAHHPPLGDG
;
A
#
# COMPACT_ATOMS: atom_id res chain seq x y z
N MET A 1 -12.39 8.69 -2.69
CA MET A 1 -11.64 7.81 -3.61
C MET A 1 -12.13 6.40 -3.37
N ILE A 2 -12.49 5.69 -4.42
CA ILE A 2 -12.87 4.29 -4.42
C ILE A 2 -11.79 3.55 -5.20
N SER A 3 -11.17 2.55 -4.58
CA SER A 3 -10.10 1.75 -5.15
C SER A 3 -10.43 0.27 -5.02
N ILE A 4 -10.09 -0.53 -6.02
CA ILE A 4 -10.20 -2.00 -5.93
C ILE A 4 -8.86 -2.53 -5.42
N PRO A 5 -8.81 -3.19 -4.25
CA PRO A 5 -7.60 -3.78 -3.72
C PRO A 5 -7.24 -5.06 -4.51
N HIS A 6 -5.95 -5.24 -4.77
CA HIS A 6 -5.33 -6.40 -5.43
C HIS A 6 -6.28 -7.13 -6.42
N PRO A 7 -6.72 -6.44 -7.51
CA PRO A 7 -7.94 -6.79 -8.26
C PRO A 7 -7.89 -8.17 -8.93
N VAL A 8 -6.68 -8.65 -9.19
CA VAL A 8 -6.41 -9.90 -9.92
C VAL A 8 -5.54 -10.86 -9.11
N ASP A 9 -5.45 -10.70 -7.79
CA ASP A 9 -4.75 -11.67 -6.93
C ASP A 9 -5.41 -13.05 -7.07
N SER A 10 -4.60 -14.00 -7.51
CA SER A 10 -5.03 -15.35 -7.88
C SER A 10 -5.26 -16.27 -6.68
N TRP A 11 -4.71 -15.92 -5.51
CA TRP A 11 -4.72 -16.77 -4.32
C TRP A 11 -5.71 -16.30 -3.26
N ARG A 12 -5.91 -14.99 -3.15
CA ARG A 12 -6.79 -14.38 -2.16
C ARG A 12 -8.24 -14.41 -2.63
N ARG A 13 -9.09 -15.04 -1.82
CA ARG A 13 -10.55 -15.04 -2.04
C ARG A 13 -11.19 -13.64 -1.97
N SER A 14 -10.49 -12.66 -1.41
CA SER A 14 -10.95 -11.27 -1.34
C SER A 14 -10.74 -10.50 -2.65
N ALA A 15 -9.94 -11.04 -3.59
CA ALA A 15 -9.78 -10.43 -4.89
C ALA A 15 -11.11 -10.48 -5.66
N LEU A 16 -11.44 -9.38 -6.32
CA LEU A 16 -12.66 -9.28 -7.11
C LEU A 16 -12.57 -10.12 -8.40
N GLY A 17 -11.35 -10.34 -8.89
CA GLY A 17 -11.08 -10.97 -10.18
C GLY A 17 -11.23 -9.98 -11.33
N GLU A 18 -10.58 -10.27 -12.47
CA GLU A 18 -10.53 -9.35 -13.61
C GLU A 18 -11.92 -9.04 -14.16
N ALA A 19 -12.75 -10.06 -14.41
CA ALA A 19 -14.08 -9.87 -15.01
C ALA A 19 -14.98 -8.94 -14.19
N ALA A 20 -15.01 -9.11 -12.86
CA ALA A 20 -15.79 -8.25 -11.98
C ALA A 20 -15.13 -6.88 -11.77
N THR A 21 -13.79 -6.80 -11.78
CA THR A 21 -13.08 -5.52 -11.80
C THR A 21 -13.46 -4.69 -13.03
N LEU A 22 -13.50 -5.31 -14.22
CA LEU A 22 -13.88 -4.66 -15.46
C LEU A 22 -15.33 -4.15 -15.45
N LYS A 23 -16.25 -4.85 -14.77
CA LYS A 23 -17.64 -4.39 -14.62
C LYS A 23 -17.76 -3.04 -13.90
N TYR A 24 -16.85 -2.75 -12.96
CA TYR A 24 -16.87 -1.53 -12.16
C TYR A 24 -15.77 -0.54 -12.54
N ILE A 25 -15.00 -0.82 -13.60
CA ILE A 25 -13.79 -0.06 -13.90
C ILE A 25 -14.08 1.43 -14.06
N ASP A 26 -15.19 1.82 -14.68
CA ASP A 26 -15.55 3.24 -14.89
C ASP A 26 -16.06 3.94 -13.63
N GLN A 27 -16.40 3.18 -12.57
CA GLN A 27 -16.94 3.70 -11.31
C GLN A 27 -15.86 3.87 -10.23
N VAL A 28 -14.64 3.40 -10.49
CA VAL A 28 -13.53 3.46 -9.53
C VAL A 28 -12.45 4.44 -9.99
N ASP A 29 -11.82 5.08 -9.00
CA ASP A 29 -10.77 6.07 -9.21
C ASP A 29 -9.40 5.40 -9.44
N ALA A 30 -9.16 4.27 -8.76
CA ALA A 30 -7.84 3.65 -8.67
C ALA A 30 -7.88 2.11 -8.60
N LEU A 31 -6.75 1.48 -8.89
CA LEU A 31 -6.48 0.07 -8.64
C LEU A 31 -5.23 -0.07 -7.77
N GLU A 32 -5.26 -1.00 -6.81
CA GLU A 32 -4.05 -1.40 -6.07
C GLU A 32 -3.20 -2.31 -6.96
N VAL A 33 -2.08 -1.77 -7.44
CA VAL A 33 -1.18 -2.45 -8.38
C VAL A 33 -0.02 -3.15 -7.66
N PHE A 34 0.13 -2.90 -6.37
CA PHE A 34 1.10 -3.59 -5.53
C PHE A 34 0.51 -3.87 -4.15
N ASN A 35 0.34 -5.14 -3.82
CA ASN A 35 0.05 -5.58 -2.48
C ASN A 35 1.19 -6.44 -1.95
N ALA A 36 1.76 -6.08 -0.80
CA ALA A 36 2.91 -6.77 -0.23
C ALA A 36 2.62 -8.22 0.19
N ARG A 37 1.35 -8.62 0.23
CA ARG A 37 0.92 -9.98 0.57
C ARG A 37 0.39 -10.77 -0.63
N CYS A 38 0.53 -10.26 -1.85
CA CYS A 38 0.42 -11.08 -3.05
C CYS A 38 1.55 -12.12 -3.05
N LEU A 39 1.21 -13.38 -3.30
CA LEU A 39 2.19 -14.47 -3.29
C LEU A 39 2.91 -14.62 -4.64
N VAL A 40 2.27 -14.20 -5.72
CA VAL A 40 2.77 -14.27 -7.10
C VAL A 40 3.05 -12.85 -7.58
N SER A 41 4.27 -12.56 -8.04
CA SER A 41 4.61 -11.24 -8.56
C SER A 41 3.77 -10.84 -9.77
N ASP A 42 3.40 -11.81 -10.60
CA ASP A 42 2.63 -11.61 -11.82
C ASP A 42 1.24 -11.02 -11.54
N ASP A 43 0.68 -11.20 -10.34
CA ASP A 43 -0.60 -10.61 -9.95
C ASP A 43 -0.48 -9.08 -9.84
N ASN A 44 0.62 -8.59 -9.25
CA ASN A 44 0.92 -7.15 -9.17
C ASN A 44 1.20 -6.57 -10.56
N ASP A 45 1.96 -7.29 -11.39
CA ASP A 45 2.25 -6.85 -12.77
C ASP A 45 0.99 -6.81 -13.63
N SER A 46 0.09 -7.77 -13.45
CA SER A 46 -1.21 -7.82 -14.14
C SER A 46 -2.11 -6.67 -13.69
N ALA A 47 -2.19 -6.40 -12.38
CA ALA A 47 -2.93 -5.26 -11.85
C ALA A 47 -2.38 -3.92 -12.39
N LYS A 48 -1.06 -3.79 -12.50
CA LYS A 48 -0.39 -2.62 -13.09
C LYS A 48 -0.72 -2.47 -14.57
N ALA A 49 -0.69 -3.55 -15.34
CA ALA A 49 -1.06 -3.54 -16.75
C ALA A 49 -2.54 -3.14 -16.93
N LEU A 50 -3.43 -3.63 -16.07
CA LEU A 50 -4.84 -3.29 -16.07
C LEU A 50 -5.06 -1.79 -15.77
N ALA A 51 -4.41 -1.25 -14.74
CA ALA A 51 -4.51 0.16 -14.39
C ALA A 51 -4.05 1.07 -15.55
N LYS A 52 -2.94 0.72 -16.22
CA LYS A 52 -2.47 1.43 -17.42
C LYS A 52 -3.49 1.38 -18.55
N ARG A 53 -4.04 0.19 -18.84
CA ARG A 53 -4.98 -0.03 -19.93
C ARG A 53 -6.23 0.86 -19.81
N TYR A 54 -6.72 1.07 -18.60
CA TYR A 54 -7.94 1.84 -18.33
C TYR A 54 -7.68 3.25 -17.76
N GLY A 55 -6.43 3.73 -17.78
CA GLY A 55 -6.07 5.07 -17.30
C GLY A 55 -6.40 5.31 -15.83
N LYS A 56 -6.29 4.29 -14.98
CA LYS A 56 -6.61 4.37 -13.54
C LYS A 56 -5.40 4.79 -12.72
N LEU A 57 -5.68 5.49 -11.61
CA LEU A 57 -4.67 5.77 -10.61
C LEU A 57 -4.13 4.46 -10.03
N MET A 58 -2.86 4.44 -9.68
CA MET A 58 -2.17 3.27 -9.15
C MET A 58 -1.90 3.47 -7.66
N THR A 59 -2.35 2.53 -6.83
CA THR A 59 -2.09 2.51 -5.40
C THR A 59 -1.24 1.31 -5.01
N ALA A 60 -0.61 1.37 -3.84
CA ALA A 60 0.19 0.31 -3.28
C ALA A 60 -0.07 0.20 -1.77
N GLY A 61 -0.06 -1.01 -1.24
CA GLY A 61 -0.40 -1.28 0.15
C GLY A 61 0.36 -2.46 0.76
N SER A 62 0.58 -2.39 2.07
CA SER A 62 1.16 -3.50 2.81
C SER A 62 0.14 -4.57 3.23
N ASP A 63 -1.16 -4.22 3.23
CA ASP A 63 -2.25 -5.04 3.78
C ASP A 63 -1.90 -5.67 5.14
N ALA A 64 -1.31 -4.86 6.03
CA ALA A 64 -0.72 -5.34 7.27
C ALA A 64 -1.80 -5.83 8.26
N HIS A 65 -1.67 -7.07 8.70
CA HIS A 65 -2.48 -7.70 9.75
C HIS A 65 -1.70 -7.82 11.07
N THR A 66 -0.39 -7.61 11.03
CA THR A 66 0.53 -7.60 12.16
C THR A 66 1.44 -6.37 12.11
N ALA A 67 2.04 -5.99 13.24
CA ALA A 67 2.90 -4.81 13.31
C ALA A 67 4.15 -4.94 12.39
N ASP A 68 4.66 -6.16 12.21
CA ASP A 68 5.85 -6.41 11.39
C ASP A 68 5.58 -6.32 9.88
N GLU A 69 4.31 -6.39 9.47
CA GLU A 69 3.89 -6.21 8.08
C GLU A 69 3.76 -4.73 7.68
N VAL A 70 3.72 -3.82 8.65
CA VAL A 70 3.60 -2.38 8.39
C VAL A 70 4.78 -1.89 7.58
N GLY A 71 4.48 -1.23 6.45
CA GLY A 71 5.47 -0.67 5.55
C GLY A 71 6.07 -1.66 4.55
N ASN A 72 5.67 -2.93 4.54
CA ASN A 72 6.16 -3.88 3.52
C ASN A 72 5.76 -3.50 2.08
N GLY A 73 4.68 -2.72 1.93
CA GLY A 73 4.28 -2.05 0.69
C GLY A 73 3.90 -0.60 1.00
N TYR A 74 4.32 0.32 0.13
CA TYR A 74 4.07 1.74 0.29
C TYR A 74 4.02 2.46 -1.06
N LEU A 75 3.42 3.65 -1.05
CA LEU A 75 3.38 4.56 -2.18
C LEU A 75 4.19 5.81 -1.85
N LEU A 76 5.11 6.21 -2.73
CA LEU A 76 5.82 7.47 -2.61
C LEU A 76 4.99 8.56 -3.30
N LEU A 77 4.60 9.57 -2.54
CA LEU A 77 3.88 10.73 -3.08
C LEU A 77 4.81 11.95 -2.98
N PRO A 78 4.82 12.85 -3.97
CA PRO A 78 5.41 14.17 -3.79
C PRO A 78 4.66 14.90 -2.66
N PRO A 79 5.29 15.90 -2.00
CA PRO A 79 4.62 16.71 -1.01
C PRO A 79 3.30 17.30 -1.54
N PHE A 80 2.24 17.16 -0.75
CA PHE A 80 0.91 17.70 -1.05
C PHE A 80 0.38 18.41 0.20
N ALA A 81 -0.57 19.33 0.02
CA ALA A 81 -1.22 19.98 1.15
C ALA A 81 -2.07 18.97 1.94
N ASP A 82 -2.17 19.15 3.25
CA ASP A 82 -2.93 18.25 4.15
C ASP A 82 -4.45 18.40 3.97
N ASN A 83 -4.94 17.97 2.80
CA ASN A 83 -6.35 17.94 2.45
C ASN A 83 -6.63 16.87 1.39
N ALA A 84 -7.88 16.41 1.34
CA ALA A 84 -8.29 15.31 0.47
C ALA A 84 -8.26 15.65 -1.02
N ALA A 85 -8.30 16.93 -1.40
CA ALA A 85 -8.26 17.34 -2.81
C ALA A 85 -6.84 17.18 -3.36
N SER A 86 -5.84 17.74 -2.67
CA SER A 86 -4.43 17.64 -3.07
C SER A 86 -3.91 16.19 -3.11
N PHE A 87 -4.50 15.29 -2.31
CA PHE A 87 -4.18 13.85 -2.34
C PHE A 87 -4.65 13.13 -3.62
N ARG A 88 -5.71 13.61 -4.28
CA ARG A 88 -6.32 12.94 -5.44
C ARG A 88 -5.74 13.38 -6.78
N GLU A 89 -4.83 14.35 -6.76
CA GLU A 89 -4.24 14.88 -7.99
C GLU A 89 -3.42 13.80 -8.72
N PRO A 90 -3.61 13.60 -10.05
CA PRO A 90 -2.94 12.55 -10.81
C PRO A 90 -1.41 12.58 -10.76
N GLY A 91 -0.83 13.77 -10.50
CA GLY A 91 0.62 13.96 -10.32
C GLY A 91 1.18 13.39 -9.02
N ALA A 92 0.33 12.89 -8.12
CA ALA A 92 0.77 12.30 -6.86
C ALA A 92 1.33 10.87 -7.02
N GLY A 93 1.02 10.14 -8.10
CA GLY A 93 1.43 8.75 -8.28
C GLY A 93 2.92 8.55 -8.60
N ALA A 94 3.79 8.56 -7.59
CA ALA A 94 5.16 8.06 -7.73
C ALA A 94 5.21 6.57 -7.34
N ALA A 95 5.79 5.76 -8.22
CA ALA A 95 6.09 4.33 -8.10
C ALA A 95 5.74 3.65 -6.76
N GLY A 96 4.75 2.73 -6.78
CA GLY A 96 4.56 1.78 -5.70
C GLY A 96 5.82 0.93 -5.51
N GLY A 97 6.30 0.85 -4.28
CA GLY A 97 7.55 0.17 -3.94
C GLY A 97 7.36 -0.83 -2.80
N ALA A 98 8.28 -1.78 -2.72
CA ALA A 98 8.39 -2.70 -1.61
C ALA A 98 9.59 -2.31 -0.73
N THR A 99 9.58 -2.73 0.54
CA THR A 99 10.84 -2.72 1.33
C THR A 99 11.74 -3.87 0.89
N GLU A 100 13.06 -3.69 1.00
CA GLU A 100 14.12 -4.65 0.55
C GLU A 100 13.93 -6.11 1.00
N ARG A 101 13.12 -6.40 2.02
CA ARG A 101 12.76 -7.77 2.41
C ARG A 101 11.92 -8.54 1.38
N ALA A 102 11.38 -7.90 0.35
CA ALA A 102 10.47 -8.52 -0.62
C ALA A 102 10.92 -8.47 -2.09
N VAL A 103 12.14 -8.00 -2.42
CA VAL A 103 12.55 -7.86 -3.83
C VAL A 103 13.92 -8.47 -4.07
N GLY A 104 13.91 -9.73 -4.48
CA GLY A 104 14.89 -10.17 -5.45
C GLY A 104 14.70 -9.36 -6.72
N ALA A 105 15.74 -8.61 -7.10
CA ALA A 105 15.95 -7.94 -8.38
C ALA A 105 14.94 -6.84 -8.79
N PHE A 106 15.23 -5.60 -8.39
CA PHE A 106 14.93 -4.42 -9.24
C PHE A 106 16.21 -3.60 -9.38
N SER A 107 17.07 -4.00 -10.31
CA SER A 107 18.31 -3.29 -10.59
C SER A 107 18.03 -2.07 -11.45
N GLN A 108 18.23 -0.90 -10.83
CA GLN A 108 18.87 0.29 -11.37
C GLN A 108 18.44 0.80 -12.76
N HIS A 109 17.58 1.83 -12.76
CA HIS A 109 17.92 3.06 -13.49
C HIS A 109 17.09 4.27 -13.04
N LEU A 110 17.28 4.78 -11.82
CA LEU A 110 16.96 6.18 -11.49
C LEU A 110 17.94 6.69 -10.43
N GLY A 111 18.40 7.92 -10.66
CA GLY A 111 19.55 8.55 -10.00
C GLY A 111 19.51 8.62 -8.47
N GLN A 112 20.70 8.89 -7.93
CA GLN A 112 21.14 8.76 -6.53
C GLN A 112 20.42 9.63 -5.47
N GLY A 113 19.17 10.03 -5.68
CA GLY A 113 18.42 10.91 -4.76
C GLY A 113 17.37 10.22 -3.88
N ALA A 114 16.91 9.00 -4.22
CA ALA A 114 15.72 8.40 -3.60
C ALA A 114 16.00 7.35 -2.50
N GLN A 115 17.27 7.12 -2.15
CA GLN A 115 17.65 6.02 -1.25
C GLN A 115 17.46 6.31 0.25
N TYR A 116 17.14 7.54 0.65
CA TYR A 116 17.30 7.97 2.05
C TYR A 116 16.04 8.00 2.94
N GLN A 117 14.82 7.69 2.45
CA GLN A 117 13.60 7.83 3.27
C GLN A 117 12.84 6.53 3.61
N ALA A 118 13.09 5.41 2.91
CA ALA A 118 12.38 4.16 3.21
C ALA A 118 12.73 3.57 4.60
N ALA A 119 13.95 3.82 5.10
CA ALA A 119 14.39 3.32 6.41
C ALA A 119 13.75 4.03 7.61
N GLN A 120 13.28 5.27 7.45
CA GLN A 120 12.74 6.06 8.57
C GLN A 120 11.26 5.78 8.86
N LEU A 121 10.51 5.20 7.91
CA LEU A 121 9.07 4.93 8.10
C LEU A 121 8.80 3.87 9.18
N ARG A 122 9.67 2.84 9.31
CA ARG A 122 9.55 1.80 10.35
C ARG A 122 9.68 2.36 11.77
N ALA A 123 10.43 3.44 11.96
CA ALA A 123 10.69 4.01 13.28
C ALA A 123 9.51 4.83 13.83
N SER A 124 8.65 5.39 12.96
CA SER A 124 7.55 6.28 13.37
C SER A 124 6.24 5.54 13.68
N CYS A 125 5.98 4.39 13.04
CA CYS A 125 4.78 3.57 13.27
C CYS A 125 4.85 2.68 14.51
N ALA A 126 5.98 2.67 15.23
CA ALA A 126 6.09 2.06 16.56
C ALA A 126 5.31 2.90 17.59
N VAL A 127 3.98 2.83 17.52
CA VAL A 127 3.08 3.35 18.55
C VAL A 127 3.53 2.77 19.88
N ARG A 128 4.09 3.62 20.75
CA ARG A 128 4.32 3.30 22.16
C ARG A 128 3.00 2.81 22.74
N ARG A 129 2.91 1.51 23.06
CA ARG A 129 1.86 1.03 23.98
C ARG A 129 2.02 1.83 25.28
N PRO A 130 1.02 2.59 25.75
CA PRO A 130 1.05 3.05 27.12
C PRO A 130 1.07 1.82 28.03
N LYS A 131 2.04 1.76 28.96
CA LYS A 131 2.04 0.74 30.01
C LYS A 131 0.68 0.81 30.71
N ARG A 132 -0.05 -0.31 30.79
CA ARG A 132 -1.25 -0.41 31.62
C ARG A 132 -0.87 0.04 33.03
N ALA A 133 -1.50 1.11 33.52
CA ALA A 133 -1.41 1.46 34.93
C ALA A 133 -2.04 0.32 35.74
N HIS A 134 -1.27 -0.26 36.65
CA HIS A 134 -1.80 -1.14 37.67
C HIS A 134 -2.70 -0.30 38.57
N HIS A 135 -4.01 -0.53 38.51
CA HIS A 135 -4.92 -0.07 39.56
C HIS A 135 -4.69 -0.91 40.82
N PRO A 136 -4.52 -0.30 42.01
CA PRO A 136 -4.53 -1.04 43.25
C PRO A 136 -5.96 -1.56 43.54
N PRO A 137 -6.09 -2.71 44.25
CA PRO A 137 -7.40 -3.24 44.60
C PRO A 137 -8.15 -2.28 45.51
N LEU A 138 -9.45 -2.11 45.24
CA LEU A 138 -10.37 -1.39 46.11
C LEU A 138 -10.50 -2.20 47.40
N GLY A 139 -10.15 -1.57 48.53
CA GLY A 139 -10.26 -2.16 49.86
C GLY A 139 -11.72 -2.29 50.30
N ASP A 140 -11.95 -3.35 51.07
CA ASP A 140 -13.24 -3.75 51.61
C ASP A 140 -13.80 -2.72 52.61
N GLY A 141 -15.07 -2.37 52.44
CA GLY A 141 -15.87 -1.56 53.36
C GLY A 141 -17.29 -2.08 53.42
#